data_AF-A0AAD5MRH7-F1
#
_entry.id   AF-A0AAD5MRH7-F1
#
_cell.length_a   1.000
_cell.length_b   1.000
_cell.length_c   1.000
_cell.angle_alpha   90.00
_cell.angle_beta   90.00
_cell.angle_gamma   90.00
#
_symmetry.space_group_name_H-M   'P 1'
#
loop_
_entity.id
_entity.type
_entity.pdbx_description
1 polymer ?
#
loop_
_entity_poly.entity_id
_entity_poly.type
_entity_poly.pdbx_seq_one_letter_code
_entity_poly.pdbx_strand_id
1 'polypeptide(L)'
;MANKCPRLQHLTLDFSTAMQLHDFTDLQSFPSRLRSLTLCLSENIFLEGFLRKVYTFISSVELLHIIGTYEKVEDEEEEVYETVNVFKLKQFLPNLRVVNLWGVPFITDEHVDAISSNCAHLECLCVNYCTKVTGTCLKLVLQRCRKLKCLFLAHTKLDNSTIKAIEWEKTKIEELDVKGNRAFIRYADFASNSSTASSLARCQLAGKLDGSSDGSLVTIRSAGESAVYKFGHL
;
A
#
# COMPACT_ATOMS: atom_id res chain seq x y z
N MET A 1 6.82 11.01 24.02
CA MET A 1 8.09 10.76 23.27
C MET A 1 8.32 11.72 22.11
N ALA A 2 7.27 12.27 21.50
CA ALA A 2 7.39 13.12 20.32
C ALA A 2 8.29 14.36 20.49
N ASN A 3 8.23 15.01 21.66
CA ASN A 3 9.12 16.13 22.03
C ASN A 3 10.62 15.75 22.10
N LYS A 4 10.96 14.46 22.15
CA LYS A 4 12.36 13.97 22.21
C LYS A 4 12.99 13.81 20.82
N CYS A 5 12.19 13.75 19.75
CA CYS A 5 12.66 13.49 18.39
C CYS A 5 12.18 14.58 17.42
N PRO A 6 12.68 15.84 17.53
CA PRO A 6 12.20 16.96 16.71
C PRO A 6 12.51 16.84 15.21
N ARG A 7 13.40 15.91 14.83
CA ARG A 7 13.79 15.63 13.44
C ARG A 7 13.19 14.33 12.89
N LEU A 8 12.21 13.74 13.59
CA LEU A 8 11.56 12.51 13.16
C LEU A 8 10.94 12.68 11.76
N GLN A 9 11.29 11.77 10.86
CA GLN A 9 10.78 11.77 9.48
C GLN A 9 10.01 10.49 9.15
N HIS A 10 10.26 9.40 9.87
CA HIS A 10 9.64 8.11 9.61
C HIS A 10 8.96 7.60 10.87
N LEU A 11 7.66 7.34 10.79
CA LEU A 11 6.86 6.90 11.93
C LEU A 11 6.14 5.61 11.56
N THR A 12 6.38 4.57 12.34
CA THR A 12 5.63 3.32 12.28
C THR A 12 4.74 3.22 13.51
N LEU A 13 3.45 3.00 13.28
CA LEU A 13 2.42 2.72 14.27
C LEU A 13 1.96 1.28 14.03
N ASP A 14 2.44 0.37 14.86
CA ASP A 14 2.28 -1.06 14.69
C ASP A 14 1.22 -1.58 15.66
N PHE A 15 0.02 -1.81 15.13
CA PHE A 15 -1.11 -2.34 15.88
C PHE A 15 -1.30 -3.84 15.71
N SER A 16 -0.41 -4.55 15.00
CA SER A 16 -0.59 -5.97 14.65
C SER A 16 -0.95 -6.87 15.84
N THR A 17 -0.47 -6.54 17.05
CA THR A 17 -0.74 -7.27 18.30
C THR A 17 -1.70 -6.57 19.25
N ALA A 18 -2.34 -5.48 18.83
CA ALA A 18 -3.19 -4.66 19.68
C ALA A 18 -4.61 -5.24 19.76
N MET A 19 -5.08 -5.43 21.00
CA MET A 19 -6.47 -5.82 21.27
C MET A 19 -7.39 -4.62 21.56
N GLN A 20 -6.85 -3.50 22.04
CA GLN A 20 -7.60 -2.29 22.37
C GLN A 20 -6.74 -1.03 22.14
N LEU A 21 -7.43 0.11 22.00
CA LEU A 21 -6.82 1.43 21.89
C LEU A 21 -6.78 2.10 23.28
N HIS A 22 -5.59 2.44 23.78
CA HIS A 22 -5.42 3.24 25.01
C HIS A 22 -5.46 4.75 24.72
N ASP A 23 -5.43 5.62 25.74
CA ASP A 23 -5.44 7.08 25.49
C ASP A 23 -4.14 7.54 24.79
N PHE A 24 -4.30 8.45 23.82
CA PHE A 24 -3.24 8.92 22.93
C PHE A 24 -3.09 10.45 22.97
N THR A 25 -3.24 11.06 24.13
CA THR A 25 -3.17 12.52 24.32
C THR A 25 -1.83 13.09 23.80
N ASP A 26 -0.76 12.31 23.91
CA ASP A 26 0.60 12.70 23.52
C ASP A 26 0.85 12.81 22.00
N LEU A 27 -0.04 12.31 21.14
CA LEU A 27 0.14 12.35 19.67
C LEU A 27 0.15 13.77 19.10
N GLN A 28 -0.44 14.75 19.80
CA GLN A 28 -0.44 16.15 19.36
C GLN A 28 0.97 16.77 19.32
N SER A 29 1.94 16.15 19.99
CA SER A 29 3.31 16.66 20.08
C SER A 29 4.25 16.18 18.96
N PHE A 30 3.76 15.39 17.98
CA PHE A 30 4.59 14.87 16.90
C PHE A 30 4.95 15.93 15.85
N PRO A 31 6.22 15.93 15.38
CA PRO A 31 6.69 16.97 14.48
C PRO A 31 6.00 16.87 13.11
N SER A 32 5.61 18.03 12.56
CA SER A 32 4.96 18.19 11.26
C SER A 32 5.87 17.98 10.04
N ARG A 33 7.04 17.35 10.23
CA ARG A 33 8.04 17.09 9.17
C ARG A 33 8.07 15.63 8.73
N LEU A 34 7.03 14.87 9.06
CA LEU A 34 6.95 13.46 8.75
C LEU A 34 6.91 13.24 7.24
N ARG A 35 7.82 12.41 6.72
CA ARG A 35 7.89 12.03 5.30
C ARG A 35 7.32 10.64 5.06
N SER A 36 7.46 9.73 6.01
CA SER A 36 6.96 8.36 5.92
C SER A 36 6.06 8.03 7.10
N LEU A 37 4.89 7.48 6.81
CA LEU A 37 3.96 6.94 7.79
C LEU A 37 3.69 5.48 7.46
N THR A 38 3.87 4.61 8.44
CA THR A 38 3.49 3.19 8.37
C THR A 38 2.45 2.89 9.44
N LEU A 39 1.32 2.31 9.02
CA LEU A 39 0.26 1.80 9.88
C LEU A 39 0.19 0.28 9.68
N CYS A 40 0.60 -0.51 10.68
CA CYS A 40 0.33 -1.95 10.66
C CYS A 40 -1.00 -2.18 11.37
N LEU A 41 -1.97 -2.71 10.65
CA LEU A 41 -3.35 -2.87 11.13
C LEU A 41 -3.47 -4.11 12.03
N SER A 42 -4.53 -4.11 12.84
CA SER A 42 -5.03 -5.29 13.55
C SER A 42 -6.50 -5.49 13.21
N GLU A 43 -6.96 -6.73 13.28
CA GLU A 43 -8.35 -7.12 13.02
C GLU A 43 -9.29 -6.71 14.16
N ASN A 44 -8.73 -6.38 15.32
CA ASN A 44 -9.49 -6.16 16.55
C ASN A 44 -9.78 -4.68 16.83
N ILE A 45 -9.25 -3.74 16.05
CA ILE A 45 -9.31 -2.31 16.38
C ILE A 45 -9.74 -1.41 15.21
N PHE A 46 -10.61 -0.46 15.52
CA PHE A 46 -11.00 0.61 14.62
C PHE A 46 -10.16 1.85 14.88
N LEU A 47 -9.44 2.35 13.86
CA LEU A 47 -8.51 3.47 14.03
C LEU A 47 -9.15 4.85 13.83
N GLU A 48 -10.47 4.96 13.67
CA GLU A 48 -11.12 6.23 13.28
C GLU A 48 -10.82 7.38 14.28
N GLY A 49 -11.04 7.16 15.58
CA GLY A 49 -10.78 8.15 16.62
C GLY A 49 -9.29 8.49 16.75
N PHE A 50 -8.43 7.48 16.57
CA PHE A 50 -6.98 7.62 16.58
C PHE A 50 -6.48 8.46 15.40
N LEU A 51 -6.97 8.19 14.19
CA LEU A 51 -6.57 8.88 12.97
C LEU A 51 -6.90 10.37 12.99
N ARG A 52 -7.94 10.81 13.73
CA ARG A 52 -8.22 12.24 13.93
C ARG A 52 -7.02 12.99 14.53
N LYS A 53 -6.23 12.34 15.39
CA LYS A 53 -5.00 12.90 15.95
C LYS A 53 -3.86 12.84 14.94
N VAL A 54 -3.78 11.78 14.14
CA VAL A 54 -2.76 11.61 13.10
C VAL A 54 -2.89 12.66 11.98
N TYR A 55 -4.13 13.00 11.60
CA TYR A 55 -4.41 13.99 10.56
C TYR A 55 -3.80 15.37 10.80
N THR A 56 -3.44 15.72 12.04
CA THR A 56 -2.88 17.03 12.38
C THR A 56 -1.41 17.20 11.97
N PHE A 57 -0.69 16.12 11.68
CA PHE A 57 0.77 16.17 11.45
C PHE A 57 1.27 15.40 10.21
N ILE A 58 0.39 14.87 9.36
CA ILE A 58 0.77 14.03 8.20
C ILE A 58 0.77 14.76 6.84
N SER A 59 0.51 16.07 6.80
CA SER A 59 0.38 16.81 5.53
C SER A 59 1.64 16.81 4.65
N SER A 60 2.81 16.56 5.24
CA SER A 60 4.10 16.45 4.55
C SER A 60 4.46 15.04 4.11
N VAL A 61 3.64 14.03 4.40
CA VAL A 61 3.96 12.63 4.13
C VAL A 61 3.98 12.37 2.61
N GLU A 62 5.07 11.76 2.16
CA GLU A 62 5.30 11.35 0.77
C GLU A 62 5.17 9.81 0.61
N LEU A 63 5.44 9.06 1.69
CA LEU A 63 5.38 7.60 1.71
C LEU A 63 4.33 7.13 2.72
N LEU A 64 3.29 6.48 2.23
CA LEU A 64 2.26 5.86 3.06
C LEU A 64 2.33 4.34 2.93
N HIS A 65 2.48 3.68 4.06
CA HIS A 65 2.34 2.25 4.19
C HIS A 65 1.15 1.94 5.10
N ILE A 66 0.18 1.18 4.61
CA ILE A 66 -0.89 0.56 5.39
C ILE A 66 -0.73 -0.94 5.17
N ILE A 67 -0.34 -1.64 6.23
CA ILE A 67 0.00 -3.06 6.18
C ILE A 67 -1.10 -3.80 6.92
N GLY A 68 -1.89 -4.59 6.20
CA GLY A 68 -2.91 -5.45 6.79
C GLY A 68 -2.33 -6.76 7.32
N THR A 69 -3.19 -7.57 7.91
CA THR A 69 -2.84 -8.85 8.55
C THR A 69 -2.77 -10.02 7.58
N TYR A 70 -3.26 -9.88 6.33
CA TYR A 70 -3.48 -10.95 5.34
C TYR A 70 -3.24 -12.36 5.89
N GLU A 71 -4.30 -12.93 6.46
CA GLU A 71 -4.35 -14.36 6.70
C GLU A 71 -4.96 -15.02 5.46
N LYS A 72 -4.46 -16.20 5.08
CA LYS A 72 -5.11 -17.00 4.04
C LYS A 72 -6.48 -17.40 4.58
N VAL A 73 -7.51 -16.62 4.27
CA VAL A 73 -8.88 -16.96 4.62
C VAL A 73 -9.26 -18.19 3.78
N GLU A 74 -9.18 -19.36 4.39
CA GLU A 74 -9.75 -20.60 3.88
C GLU A 74 -11.26 -20.50 4.09
N ASP A 75 -11.94 -19.93 3.11
CA ASP A 75 -13.38 -20.08 2.88
C ASP A 75 -14.31 -19.87 4.10
N GLU A 76 -14.45 -18.64 4.61
CA GLU A 76 -15.69 -18.21 5.29
C GLU A 76 -16.01 -16.75 4.91
N GLU A 77 -17.31 -16.42 4.83
CA GLU A 77 -17.87 -15.09 4.58
C GLU A 77 -17.62 -14.15 5.76
N GLU A 78 -16.37 -13.96 6.18
CA GLU A 78 -16.03 -13.07 7.27
C GLU A 78 -16.31 -11.61 6.88
N GLU A 79 -17.02 -10.91 7.77
CA GLU A 79 -17.28 -9.48 7.63
C GLU A 79 -15.96 -8.72 7.75
N VAL A 80 -15.39 -8.36 6.59
CA VAL A 80 -14.19 -7.53 6.55
C VAL A 80 -14.57 -6.07 6.85
N TYR A 81 -14.23 -5.61 8.05
CA TYR A 81 -14.43 -4.22 8.46
C TYR A 81 -13.31 -3.29 7.95
N GLU A 82 -13.68 -2.05 7.61
CA GLU A 82 -12.73 -0.99 7.32
C GLU A 82 -12.13 -0.44 8.62
N THR A 83 -10.88 -0.80 8.91
CA THR A 83 -10.17 -0.27 10.09
C THR A 83 -9.64 1.15 9.87
N VAL A 84 -9.52 1.58 8.61
CA VAL A 84 -9.05 2.90 8.19
C VAL A 84 -9.92 3.46 7.07
N ASN A 85 -10.47 4.66 7.26
CA ASN A 85 -11.19 5.37 6.22
C ASN A 85 -10.22 6.03 5.22
N VAL A 86 -9.94 5.35 4.12
CA VAL A 86 -8.99 5.81 3.08
C VAL A 86 -9.48 7.08 2.37
N PHE A 87 -10.80 7.21 2.15
CA PHE A 87 -11.40 8.39 1.49
C PHE A 87 -11.15 9.68 2.27
N LYS A 88 -11.15 9.59 3.60
CA LYS A 88 -10.82 10.70 4.50
C LYS A 88 -9.32 10.88 4.63
N LEU A 89 -8.56 9.80 4.85
CA LEU A 89 -7.11 9.82 5.00
C LEU A 89 -6.41 10.52 3.82
N LYS A 90 -6.82 10.23 2.58
CA LYS A 90 -6.20 10.83 1.38
C LYS A 90 -6.27 12.35 1.34
N GLN A 91 -7.27 12.97 1.98
CA GLN A 91 -7.46 14.43 1.98
C GLN A 91 -6.36 15.14 2.76
N PHE A 92 -5.71 14.43 3.69
CA PHE A 92 -4.61 14.94 4.51
C PHE A 92 -3.23 14.59 3.95
N LEU A 93 -3.17 13.94 2.77
CA LEU A 93 -1.94 13.42 2.17
C LEU A 93 -1.75 13.90 0.72
N PRO A 94 -1.63 15.22 0.48
CA PRO A 94 -1.58 15.78 -0.88
C PRO A 94 -0.28 15.47 -1.64
N ASN A 95 0.78 15.08 -0.92
CA ASN A 95 2.14 14.93 -1.47
C ASN A 95 2.56 13.47 -1.69
N LEU A 96 1.61 12.52 -1.73
CA LEU A 96 1.94 11.11 -1.85
C LEU A 96 2.65 10.78 -3.16
N ARG A 97 3.76 10.06 -3.02
CA ARG A 97 4.59 9.51 -4.09
C ARG A 97 4.62 7.99 -4.02
N VAL A 98 4.56 7.44 -2.82
CA VAL A 98 4.55 5.99 -2.59
C VAL A 98 3.34 5.64 -1.76
N VAL A 99 2.56 4.69 -2.24
CA VAL A 99 1.46 4.09 -1.50
C VAL A 99 1.63 2.57 -1.52
N ASN A 100 1.69 1.99 -0.33
CA ASN A 100 1.72 0.55 -0.14
C ASN A 100 0.55 0.15 0.77
N LEU A 101 -0.38 -0.63 0.24
CA LEU A 101 -1.57 -1.15 0.92
C LEU A 101 -1.50 -2.67 1.07
N TRP A 102 -0.31 -3.22 1.31
CA TRP A 102 -0.07 -4.66 1.36
C TRP A 102 -1.03 -5.37 2.32
N GLY A 103 -1.69 -6.42 1.84
CA GLY A 103 -2.49 -7.32 2.67
C GLY A 103 -3.70 -6.70 3.36
N VAL A 104 -4.19 -5.55 2.89
CA VAL A 104 -5.36 -4.89 3.47
C VAL A 104 -6.65 -5.46 2.87
N PRO A 105 -7.46 -6.22 3.64
CA PRO A 105 -8.52 -7.06 3.09
C PRO A 105 -9.75 -6.28 2.56
N PHE A 106 -9.94 -5.03 2.99
CA PHE A 106 -11.06 -4.18 2.56
C PHE A 106 -10.73 -3.28 1.35
N ILE A 107 -9.48 -3.25 0.86
CA ILE A 107 -9.10 -2.38 -0.26
C ILE A 107 -9.68 -2.92 -1.57
N THR A 108 -10.35 -2.02 -2.29
CA THR A 108 -11.02 -2.25 -3.58
C THR A 108 -10.49 -1.27 -4.64
N ASP A 109 -10.91 -1.44 -5.89
CA ASP A 109 -10.61 -0.50 -6.97
C ASP A 109 -11.08 0.95 -6.66
N GLU A 110 -12.18 1.13 -5.92
CA GLU A 110 -12.68 2.45 -5.53
C GLU A 110 -11.70 3.19 -4.60
N HIS A 111 -11.11 2.47 -3.66
CA HIS A 111 -10.10 3.02 -2.75
C HIS A 111 -8.84 3.45 -3.51
N VAL A 112 -8.39 2.62 -4.46
CA VAL A 112 -7.24 2.93 -5.31
C VAL A 112 -7.53 4.12 -6.22
N ASP A 113 -8.72 4.18 -6.82
CA ASP A 113 -9.13 5.32 -7.64
C ASP A 113 -9.18 6.61 -6.81
N ALA A 114 -9.74 6.55 -5.60
CA ALA A 114 -9.79 7.67 -4.68
C ALA A 114 -8.40 8.22 -4.35
N ILE A 115 -7.42 7.37 -4.06
CA ILE A 115 -6.02 7.79 -3.81
C ILE A 115 -5.46 8.47 -5.06
N SER A 116 -5.61 7.84 -6.24
CA SER A 116 -5.07 8.37 -7.50
C SER A 116 -5.67 9.73 -7.90
N SER A 117 -6.93 9.99 -7.56
CA SER A 117 -7.61 11.25 -7.86
C SER A 117 -6.99 12.46 -7.15
N ASN A 118 -6.37 12.25 -6.00
CA ASN A 118 -5.78 13.32 -5.19
C ASN A 118 -4.25 13.41 -5.32
N CYS A 119 -3.60 12.34 -5.83
CA CYS A 119 -2.15 12.17 -5.77
C CYS A 119 -1.55 12.03 -7.18
N ALA A 120 -1.50 13.13 -7.94
CA ALA A 120 -0.96 13.14 -9.31
C ALA A 120 0.55 12.85 -9.40
N HIS A 121 1.26 12.94 -8.26
CA HIS A 121 2.70 12.68 -8.15
C HIS A 121 3.05 11.24 -7.73
N LEU A 122 2.07 10.34 -7.71
CA LEU A 122 2.31 8.94 -7.37
C LEU A 122 3.34 8.31 -8.33
N GLU A 123 4.36 7.69 -7.75
CA GLU A 123 5.49 7.02 -8.40
C GLU A 123 5.46 5.51 -8.17
N CYS A 124 4.93 5.06 -7.03
CA CYS A 124 4.80 3.65 -6.69
C CYS A 124 3.44 3.34 -6.04
N LEU A 125 2.79 2.29 -6.52
CA LEU A 125 1.55 1.75 -5.95
C LEU A 125 1.72 0.24 -5.72
N CYS A 126 1.53 -0.19 -4.48
CA CYS A 126 1.49 -1.60 -4.10
C CYS A 126 0.15 -1.92 -3.45
N VAL A 127 -0.55 -2.92 -3.99
CA VAL A 127 -1.79 -3.49 -3.46
C VAL A 127 -1.71 -5.02 -3.43
N ASN A 128 -0.49 -5.55 -3.25
CA ASN A 128 -0.28 -6.98 -3.13
C ASN A 128 -1.16 -7.57 -2.02
N TYR A 129 -1.72 -8.75 -2.26
CA TYR A 129 -2.61 -9.47 -1.33
C TYR A 129 -3.93 -8.73 -1.01
N CYS A 130 -4.29 -7.67 -1.74
CA CYS A 130 -5.63 -7.07 -1.68
C CYS A 130 -6.59 -7.86 -2.59
N THR A 131 -7.23 -8.88 -2.03
CA THR A 131 -8.06 -9.85 -2.77
C THR A 131 -9.32 -9.26 -3.40
N LYS A 132 -9.76 -8.07 -2.98
CA LYS A 132 -10.90 -7.35 -3.56
C LYS A 132 -10.53 -6.39 -4.71
N VAL A 133 -9.24 -6.25 -5.05
CA VAL A 133 -8.79 -5.46 -6.20
C VAL A 133 -8.90 -6.28 -7.49
N THR A 134 -9.63 -5.73 -8.47
CA THR A 134 -9.94 -6.38 -9.75
C THR A 134 -9.20 -5.77 -10.95
N GLY A 135 -8.61 -4.58 -10.78
CA GLY A 135 -7.85 -3.90 -11.82
C GLY A 135 -8.66 -2.92 -12.66
N THR A 136 -9.96 -2.77 -12.41
CA THR A 136 -10.84 -1.84 -13.14
C THR A 136 -10.42 -0.37 -12.95
N CYS A 137 -9.80 -0.03 -11.82
CA CYS A 137 -9.27 1.33 -11.58
C CYS A 137 -8.01 1.67 -12.39
N LEU A 138 -7.24 0.66 -12.85
CA LEU A 138 -5.87 0.86 -13.32
C LEU A 138 -5.77 1.80 -14.51
N LYS A 139 -6.74 1.76 -15.43
CA LYS A 139 -6.77 2.66 -16.59
C LYS A 139 -6.82 4.13 -16.15
N LEU A 140 -7.67 4.46 -15.17
CA LEU A 140 -7.79 5.82 -14.64
C LEU A 140 -6.54 6.22 -13.84
N VAL A 141 -6.03 5.31 -13.01
CA VAL A 141 -4.80 5.52 -12.23
C VAL A 141 -3.63 5.88 -13.15
N LEU A 142 -3.40 5.10 -14.22
CA LEU A 142 -2.32 5.32 -15.17
C LEU A 142 -2.48 6.61 -15.99
N GLN A 143 -3.72 7.05 -16.22
CA GLN A 143 -4.00 8.32 -16.90
C GLN A 143 -3.73 9.53 -16.01
N ARG A 144 -4.06 9.45 -14.71
CA ARG A 144 -3.90 10.53 -13.73
C ARG A 144 -2.46 10.62 -13.21
N CYS A 145 -1.90 9.49 -12.80
CA CYS A 145 -0.57 9.39 -12.17
C CYS A 145 0.52 9.15 -13.23
N ARG A 146 0.84 10.19 -14.02
CA ARG A 146 1.82 10.09 -15.13
C ARG A 146 3.25 9.81 -14.70
N LYS A 147 3.56 9.92 -13.40
CA LYS A 147 4.86 9.60 -12.80
C LYS A 147 4.95 8.16 -12.27
N LEU A 148 3.88 7.38 -12.36
CA LEU A 148 3.84 6.02 -11.83
C LEU A 148 4.83 5.13 -12.60
N LYS A 149 5.78 4.55 -11.86
CA LYS A 149 6.86 3.69 -12.37
C LYS A 149 6.73 2.26 -11.84
N CYS A 150 6.29 2.09 -10.59
CA CYS A 150 6.19 0.78 -9.95
C CYS A 150 4.72 0.46 -9.63
N LEU A 151 4.27 -0.72 -10.04
CA LEU A 151 2.92 -1.21 -9.82
C LEU A 151 2.94 -2.68 -9.38
N PHE A 152 2.56 -2.94 -8.13
CA PHE A 152 2.55 -4.28 -7.55
C PHE A 152 1.11 -4.72 -7.23
N LEU A 153 0.66 -5.78 -7.90
CA LEU A 153 -0.69 -6.33 -7.92
C LEU A 153 -0.67 -7.87 -7.71
N ALA A 154 0.33 -8.39 -7.01
CA ALA A 154 0.45 -9.82 -6.75
C ALA A 154 -0.67 -10.30 -5.81
N HIS A 155 -1.18 -11.51 -6.05
CA HIS A 155 -2.22 -12.13 -5.21
C HIS A 155 -3.50 -11.29 -5.04
N THR A 156 -3.91 -10.59 -6.10
CA THR A 156 -5.20 -9.88 -6.15
C THR A 156 -6.22 -10.69 -6.98
N LYS A 157 -7.36 -10.09 -7.36
CA LYS A 157 -8.39 -10.71 -8.19
C LYS A 157 -8.48 -10.03 -9.55
N LEU A 158 -7.32 -9.74 -10.16
CA LEU A 158 -7.25 -9.08 -11.47
C LEU A 158 -8.07 -9.83 -12.52
N ASP A 159 -8.91 -9.09 -13.24
CA ASP A 159 -9.52 -9.58 -14.47
C ASP A 159 -8.57 -9.38 -15.65
N ASN A 160 -8.31 -10.45 -16.40
CA ASN A 160 -7.50 -10.44 -17.61
C ASN A 160 -7.98 -9.39 -18.63
N SER A 161 -9.29 -9.12 -18.69
CA SER A 161 -9.83 -8.12 -19.62
C SER A 161 -9.29 -6.72 -19.31
N THR A 162 -9.16 -6.37 -18.03
CA THR A 162 -8.71 -5.05 -17.58
C THR A 162 -7.24 -4.80 -17.92
N ILE A 163 -6.38 -5.80 -17.71
CA ILE A 163 -4.94 -5.71 -17.98
C ILE A 163 -4.65 -5.60 -19.48
N LYS A 164 -5.41 -6.34 -20.31
CA LYS A 164 -5.27 -6.28 -21.78
C LYS A 164 -5.74 -4.95 -22.37
N ALA A 165 -6.70 -4.29 -21.73
CA ALA A 165 -7.24 -3.01 -22.20
C ALA A 165 -6.30 -1.83 -21.95
N ILE A 166 -5.21 -2.02 -21.20
CA ILE A 166 -4.25 -0.96 -20.89
C ILE A 166 -3.25 -0.80 -22.04
N GLU A 167 -3.12 0.43 -22.52
CA GLU A 167 -2.11 0.82 -23.52
C GLU A 167 -0.75 1.04 -22.85
N TRP A 168 -0.07 -0.05 -22.48
CA TRP A 168 1.16 -0.02 -21.68
C TRP A 168 2.28 0.85 -22.28
N GLU A 169 2.36 0.95 -23.60
CA GLU A 169 3.33 1.79 -24.32
C GLU A 169 3.15 3.29 -24.04
N LYS A 170 1.95 3.71 -23.62
CA LYS A 170 1.64 5.09 -23.24
C LYS A 170 1.91 5.37 -21.76
N THR A 171 2.33 4.36 -21.00
CA THR A 171 2.63 4.45 -19.57
C THR A 171 4.13 4.69 -19.32
N LYS A 172 4.50 4.97 -18.07
CA LYS A 172 5.89 5.10 -17.61
C LYS A 172 6.29 3.97 -16.66
N ILE A 173 5.56 2.86 -16.71
CA ILE A 173 5.78 1.73 -15.81
C ILE A 173 7.11 1.06 -16.15
N GLU A 174 7.98 1.00 -15.15
CA GLU A 174 9.29 0.36 -15.16
C GLU A 174 9.23 -0.99 -14.43
N GLU A 175 8.32 -1.15 -13.48
CA GLU A 175 8.18 -2.38 -12.70
C GLU A 175 6.70 -2.73 -12.52
N LEU A 176 6.36 -3.97 -12.89
CA LEU A 176 5.01 -4.53 -12.80
C LEU A 176 5.07 -5.93 -12.20
N ASP A 177 4.36 -6.16 -11.10
CA ASP A 177 4.17 -7.49 -10.52
C ASP A 177 2.70 -7.88 -10.52
N VAL A 178 2.37 -9.01 -11.16
CA VAL A 178 1.02 -9.57 -11.24
C VAL A 178 1.01 -11.06 -10.87
N LYS A 179 2.02 -11.54 -10.12
CA LYS A 179 2.13 -12.95 -9.73
C LYS A 179 0.97 -13.41 -8.83
N GLY A 180 0.67 -14.71 -8.85
CA GLY A 180 -0.30 -15.29 -7.91
C GLY A 180 -1.77 -14.95 -8.14
N ASN A 181 -2.11 -14.20 -9.20
CA ASN A 181 -3.50 -13.98 -9.62
C ASN A 181 -4.05 -15.27 -10.27
N ARG A 182 -5.11 -15.88 -9.72
CA ARG A 182 -5.65 -17.19 -10.17
C ARG A 182 -6.10 -17.21 -11.64
N ALA A 183 -6.42 -16.05 -12.23
CA ALA A 183 -6.81 -15.93 -13.64
C ALA A 183 -5.60 -15.88 -14.62
N PHE A 184 -4.38 -15.77 -14.12
CA PHE A 184 -3.16 -15.75 -14.93
C PHE A 184 -2.59 -17.17 -15.10
N ILE A 185 -3.10 -17.91 -16.09
CA ILE A 185 -2.38 -19.03 -16.69
C ILE A 185 -1.72 -18.52 -17.98
N ARG A 186 -0.38 -18.42 -17.92
CA ARG A 186 0.58 -18.11 -19.02
C ARG A 186 0.33 -16.82 -19.80
N TYR A 187 0.96 -15.74 -19.35
CA TYR A 187 1.27 -14.58 -20.20
C TYR A 187 2.79 -14.40 -20.27
N ALA A 188 3.43 -15.15 -21.16
CA ALA A 188 4.85 -15.04 -21.49
C ALA A 188 5.14 -13.99 -22.58
N ASP A 189 4.11 -13.33 -23.13
CA ASP A 189 4.24 -12.45 -24.31
C ASP A 189 4.41 -10.95 -24.01
N PHE A 190 4.55 -10.56 -22.75
CA PHE A 190 4.82 -9.15 -22.43
C PHE A 190 6.25 -8.72 -22.81
N ALA A 191 7.12 -9.67 -23.13
CA ALA A 191 8.53 -9.44 -23.45
C ALA A 191 8.87 -9.52 -24.94
N SER A 192 7.94 -9.90 -25.83
CA SER A 192 8.29 -10.27 -27.22
C SER A 192 8.11 -9.17 -28.26
N ASN A 193 7.35 -8.08 -28.02
CA ASN A 193 6.94 -7.16 -29.10
C ASN A 193 7.02 -5.65 -28.85
N SER A 194 7.76 -5.16 -27.85
CA SER A 194 7.90 -3.72 -27.65
C SER A 194 9.30 -3.36 -27.17
N SER A 195 9.85 -2.25 -27.65
CA SER A 195 11.12 -1.65 -27.20
C SER A 195 11.16 -1.35 -25.68
N THR A 196 10.02 -1.51 -24.99
CA THR A 196 9.85 -1.51 -23.53
C THR A 196 10.24 -2.82 -22.84
N ALA A 197 10.54 -3.90 -23.58
CA ALA A 197 11.01 -5.19 -23.04
C ALA A 197 12.32 -5.07 -22.24
N SER A 198 13.11 -4.01 -22.47
CA SER A 198 14.33 -3.71 -21.70
C SER A 198 14.04 -3.15 -20.30
N SER A 199 12.86 -2.56 -20.07
CA SER A 199 12.45 -2.03 -18.76
C SER A 199 11.65 -3.05 -17.93
N LEU A 200 10.92 -3.97 -18.59
CA LEU A 200 10.06 -4.98 -17.94
C LEU A 200 10.82 -6.24 -17.46
N ALA A 201 12.13 -6.29 -17.65
CA ALA A 201 12.99 -7.41 -17.30
C ALA A 201 13.50 -7.39 -15.84
N ARG A 202 12.60 -7.30 -14.86
CA ARG A 202 12.84 -7.75 -13.47
C ARG A 202 11.66 -8.53 -12.87
N CYS A 203 10.91 -9.23 -13.73
CA CYS A 203 10.03 -10.31 -13.28
C CYS A 203 10.89 -11.51 -12.86
N GLN A 204 11.48 -11.47 -11.67
CA GLN A 204 12.22 -12.61 -11.13
C GLN A 204 11.20 -13.70 -10.77
N LEU A 205 11.10 -14.70 -11.65
CA LEU A 205 10.57 -16.03 -11.35
C LEU A 205 11.35 -16.58 -10.16
N ALA A 206 10.80 -16.43 -8.95
CA ALA A 206 11.17 -17.27 -7.81
C ALA A 206 9.97 -18.17 -7.51
N GLY A 207 9.72 -19.08 -8.45
CA GLY A 207 9.13 -20.36 -8.09
C GLY A 207 10.17 -21.13 -7.29
N LYS A 208 10.16 -20.93 -5.97
CA LYS A 208 10.59 -21.95 -5.03
C LYS A 208 9.70 -21.81 -3.79
N LEU A 209 8.78 -22.77 -3.71
CA LEU A 209 8.02 -23.07 -2.52
C LEU A 209 8.99 -23.76 -1.56
N ASP A 210 9.64 -22.98 -0.72
CA ASP A 210 10.23 -23.44 0.52
C ASP A 210 9.56 -22.62 1.62
N GLY A 211 8.85 -23.29 2.52
CA GLY A 211 8.07 -22.68 3.59
C GLY A 211 8.95 -21.98 4.62
N SER A 212 9.48 -20.81 4.28
CA SER A 212 9.99 -19.84 5.23
C SER A 212 9.27 -18.51 5.04
N SER A 213 8.62 -18.11 6.12
CA SER A 213 8.11 -16.77 6.41
C SER A 213 9.14 -15.67 6.10
N ASP A 214 9.21 -15.24 4.85
CA ASP A 214 9.88 -13.99 4.49
C ASP A 214 8.91 -13.11 3.72
N GLY A 215 8.17 -12.33 4.50
CA GLY A 215 7.42 -11.20 3.99
C GLY A 215 8.42 -10.23 3.39
N SER A 216 8.62 -10.32 2.07
CA SER A 216 9.32 -9.32 1.30
C SER A 216 8.48 -8.03 1.29
N LEU A 217 8.43 -7.36 2.43
CA LEU A 217 8.11 -5.95 2.55
C LEU A 217 9.03 -5.24 1.57
N VAL A 218 8.44 -4.61 0.57
CA VAL A 218 9.15 -3.64 -0.28
C VAL A 218 9.68 -2.57 0.67
N THR A 219 10.91 -2.76 1.15
CA THR A 219 11.55 -1.89 2.13
C THR A 219 12.08 -0.71 1.35
N ILE A 220 11.23 0.30 1.17
CA ILE A 220 11.66 1.59 0.62
C ILE A 220 12.44 2.27 1.74
N ARG A 221 13.74 2.01 1.80
CA ARG A 221 14.65 2.58 2.80
C ARG A 221 14.68 4.08 2.60
N SER A 222 13.99 4.82 3.47
CA SER A 222 14.15 6.26 3.57
C SER A 222 15.31 6.56 4.53
N ALA A 223 16.27 7.37 4.08
CA ALA A 223 17.31 7.88 4.97
C ALA A 223 16.68 8.89 5.95
N GLY A 224 16.83 8.69 7.26
CA GLY A 224 16.37 9.64 8.27
C GLY A 224 16.10 9.01 9.63
N GLU A 225 15.84 9.84 10.65
CA GLU A 225 15.42 9.37 11.97
C GLU A 225 14.05 8.69 11.88
N SER A 226 13.99 7.46 12.40
CA SER A 226 12.80 6.61 12.41
C SER A 226 12.38 6.27 13.84
N ALA A 227 11.08 6.21 14.09
CA ALA A 227 10.50 5.72 15.34
C ALA A 227 9.45 4.64 15.05
N VAL A 228 9.44 3.59 15.87
CA VAL A 228 8.47 2.50 15.81
C VAL A 228 7.73 2.45 17.14
N TYR A 229 6.41 2.53 17.08
CA TYR A 229 5.51 2.37 18.22
C TYR A 229 4.76 1.06 18.06
N LYS A 230 5.10 0.07 18.88
CA LYS A 230 4.40 -1.22 18.92
C LYS A 230 3.33 -1.17 19.99
N PHE A 231 2.11 -1.54 19.62
CA PHE A 231 0.97 -1.66 20.51
C PHE A 231 0.75 -3.16 20.79
N GLY A 232 1.13 -3.60 21.99
CA GLY A 232 1.01 -4.99 22.45
C GLY A 232 0.62 -5.07 23.93
N HIS A 233 0.28 -6.27 24.39
CA HIS A 233 -0.23 -6.54 25.74
C HIS A 233 0.62 -5.95 26.86
N LEU A 234 0.00 -5.05 27.63
CA LEU A 234 0.19 -4.95 29.08
C LEU A 234 -1.09 -5.46 29.75
#